data_AF-B0P606-F1
#
_entry.id   AF-B0P606-F1
#
_cell.length_a   1.000
_cell.length_b   1.000
_cell.length_c   1.000
_cell.angle_alpha   90.00
_cell.angle_beta   90.00
_cell.angle_gamma   90.00
#
_symmetry.space_group_name_H-M   'P 1'
#
loop_
_entity.id
_entity.type
_entity.pdbx_description
1 polymer ?
#
loop_
_entity_poly.entity_id
_entity_poly.type
_entity_poly.pdbx_seq_one_letter_code
_entity_poly.pdbx_strand_id
1 'polypeptide(L)'
;MADKTEIKARLEFRKEALKKLRAAYLALIDGGVKSYTINDRTLTRFDLPDLKKEIEAAEAAVDTLTAQLIGRKPRRAFGIVPEDW
;
A
#
# COMPACT_ATOMS: atom_id res chain seq x y z
N MET A 1 13.66 2.06 20.82
CA MET A 1 13.25 2.75 19.57
C MET A 1 13.83 1.93 18.44
N ALA A 2 13.05 1.61 17.38
CA ALA A 2 13.64 0.95 16.22
C ALA A 2 14.69 1.88 15.60
N ASP A 3 15.87 1.35 15.28
CA ASP A 3 16.94 2.15 14.70
C ASP A 3 16.50 2.70 13.34
N LYS A 4 16.95 3.91 12.99
CA LYS A 4 16.62 4.56 11.70
C LYS A 4 16.99 3.67 10.51
N THR A 5 18.01 2.83 10.67
CA THR A 5 18.43 1.79 9.72
C THR A 5 17.36 0.72 9.52
N GLU A 6 16.76 0.20 10.59
CA GLU A 6 15.66 -0.77 10.52
C GLU A 6 14.41 -0.19 9.86
N ILE A 7 14.07 1.07 10.18
CA ILE A 7 12.92 1.76 9.57
C ILE A 7 13.12 1.90 8.06
N LYS A 8 14.33 2.27 7.62
CA LYS A 8 14.68 2.34 6.19
C LYS A 8 14.60 0.97 5.52
N ALA A 9 15.15 -0.08 6.14
CA ALA A 9 15.09 -1.43 5.58
C ALA A 9 13.65 -1.92 5.42
N ARG A 10 12.78 -1.68 6.42
CA ARG A 10 11.34 -2.00 6.35
C ARG A 10 10.62 -1.21 5.26
N LEU A 11 10.98 0.05 5.09
CA LEU A 11 10.39 0.94 4.10
C LEU A 11 10.74 0.48 2.68
N GLU A 12 12.00 0.12 2.41
CA GLU A 12 12.42 -0.42 1.11
C GLU A 12 11.74 -1.76 0.81
N PHE A 13 11.69 -2.68 1.78
CA PHE A 13 10.96 -3.94 1.63
C PHE A 13 9.48 -3.73 1.26
N ARG A 14 8.79 -2.79 1.94
CA ARG A 14 7.38 -2.50 1.65
C ARG A 14 7.19 -1.84 0.28
N LYS A 15 8.09 -0.96 -0.14
CA LYS A 15 8.07 -0.38 -1.49
C LYS A 15 8.22 -1.45 -2.56
N GLU A 16 9.14 -2.40 -2.38
CA GLU A 16 9.34 -3.51 -3.33
C GLU A 16 8.09 -4.40 -3.42
N ALA A 17 7.51 -4.76 -2.27
CA ALA A 17 6.26 -5.53 -2.23
C ALA A 17 5.12 -4.80 -2.96
N LEU A 18 4.96 -3.50 -2.68
CA LEU A 18 3.95 -2.66 -3.30
C LEU A 18 4.15 -2.51 -4.82
N LYS A 19 5.41 -2.43 -5.28
CA LYS A 19 5.72 -2.42 -6.72
C LYS A 19 5.24 -3.70 -7.41
N LYS A 20 5.43 -4.87 -6.77
CA LYS A 20 4.95 -6.16 -7.29
C LYS A 20 3.41 -6.21 -7.35
N LEU A 21 2.73 -5.73 -6.30
CA LEU A 21 1.27 -5.67 -6.24
C LEU A 21 0.70 -4.75 -7.34
N ARG A 22 1.28 -3.56 -7.53
CA ARG A 22 0.86 -2.63 -8.60
C ARG A 22 1.09 -3.21 -9.99
N ALA A 23 2.20 -3.92 -10.21
CA ALA A 23 2.47 -4.58 -11.49
C ALA A 23 1.42 -5.66 -11.80
N ALA A 24 1.05 -6.47 -10.82
CA ALA A 24 -0.01 -7.46 -10.96
C ALA A 24 -1.37 -6.81 -11.27
N TYR A 25 -1.71 -5.72 -10.57
CA TYR A 25 -2.94 -4.97 -10.78
C TYR A 25 -3.04 -4.42 -12.21
N LEU A 26 -1.97 -3.79 -12.71
CA LEU A 26 -1.92 -3.27 -14.08
C LEU A 26 -2.05 -4.39 -15.12
N ALA A 27 -1.31 -5.49 -14.95
CA ALA A 27 -1.37 -6.62 -15.86
C ALA A 27 -2.78 -7.24 -15.97
N LEU A 28 -3.52 -7.29 -14.86
CA LEU A 28 -4.90 -7.79 -14.82
C LEU A 28 -5.92 -6.79 -15.41
N ILE A 29 -5.68 -5.48 -15.30
CA ILE A 29 -6.57 -4.43 -15.82
C ILE A 29 -6.41 -4.25 -17.33
N ASP A 30 -5.17 -4.18 -17.82
CA ASP A 30 -4.89 -4.01 -19.24
C ASP A 30 -5.37 -5.22 -20.07
N GLY A 31 -5.83 -6.28 -19.41
CA GLY A 31 -6.42 -7.46 -20.03
C GLY A 31 -5.37 -8.37 -20.69
N GLY A 32 -4.08 -8.09 -20.47
CA GLY A 32 -2.97 -8.86 -21.04
C GLY A 32 -2.87 -10.28 -20.48
N VAL A 33 -3.39 -10.54 -19.27
CA VAL A 33 -3.36 -11.87 -18.64
C VAL A 33 -4.69 -12.22 -17.97
N LYS A 34 -5.08 -13.49 -18.09
CA LYS A 34 -6.27 -14.06 -17.40
C LYS A 34 -6.04 -14.20 -15.89
N SER A 35 -4.81 -14.51 -15.52
CA SER A 35 -4.38 -14.69 -14.14
C SER A 35 -2.92 -14.27 -13.97
N TYR A 36 -2.57 -13.73 -12.81
CA TYR A 36 -1.22 -13.30 -12.47
C TYR A 36 -0.77 -14.02 -11.18
N THR A 37 0.37 -14.71 -11.21
CA THR A 37 0.87 -15.46 -10.05
C THR A 37 1.93 -14.65 -9.31
N ILE A 38 1.67 -14.39 -8.02
CA ILE A 38 2.64 -13.80 -7.09
C ILE A 38 3.07 -14.89 -6.11
N ASN A 39 4.32 -15.34 -6.22
CA ASN A 39 4.86 -16.46 -5.45
C ASN A 39 3.92 -17.68 -5.54
N ASP A 40 3.21 -18.01 -4.46
CA ASP A 40 2.31 -19.17 -4.38
C ASP A 40 0.82 -18.82 -4.60
N ARG A 41 0.47 -17.54 -4.70
CA ARG A 41 -0.92 -17.07 -4.90
C ARG A 41 -1.16 -16.74 -6.37
N THR A 42 -2.24 -17.27 -6.93
CA THR A 42 -2.73 -16.87 -8.24
C THR A 42 -3.85 -15.85 -8.09
N LEU A 43 -3.72 -14.71 -8.75
CA LEU A 43 -4.68 -13.62 -8.78
C LEU A 43 -5.43 -13.63 -10.10
N THR A 44 -6.72 -13.32 -10.04
CA THR A 44 -7.59 -13.18 -11.20
C THR A 44 -8.22 -11.78 -11.22
N ARG A 45 -8.94 -11.46 -12.29
CA ARG A 45 -9.69 -10.18 -12.38
C ARG A 45 -10.75 -10.05 -11.27
N PHE A 46 -11.25 -11.15 -10.73
CA PHE A 46 -12.20 -11.13 -9.62
C PHE A 46 -11.57 -10.65 -8.31
N ASP A 47 -10.26 -10.85 -8.15
CA ASP A 47 -9.51 -10.45 -6.96
C ASP A 47 -9.05 -8.98 -7.02
N LEU A 48 -9.35 -8.25 -8.09
CA LEU A 48 -8.96 -6.83 -8.25
C LEU A 48 -9.43 -5.92 -7.11
N PRO A 49 -10.67 -6.04 -6.58
CA PRO A 49 -11.11 -5.22 -5.45
C PRO A 49 -10.28 -5.47 -4.18
N ASP A 50 -9.92 -6.73 -3.92
CA ASP A 50 -9.14 -7.09 -2.75
C ASP A 50 -7.66 -6.71 -2.92
N LEU A 51 -7.12 -6.87 -4.13
CA LEU A 51 -5.78 -6.42 -4.47
C LEU A 51 -5.65 -4.89 -4.33
N LYS A 52 -6.70 -4.14 -4.71
CA LYS A 52 -6.73 -2.68 -4.51
C LYS A 52 -6.69 -2.31 -3.02
N LYS A 53 -7.49 -2.96 -2.18
CA LYS A 53 -7.47 -2.75 -0.72
C LYS A 53 -6.11 -3.08 -0.12
N GLU A 54 -5.48 -4.16 -0.60
CA GLU A 54 -4.14 -4.56 -0.16
C GLU A 54 -3.08 -3.51 -0.54
N ILE A 55 -3.17 -2.95 -1.75
CA ILE A 55 -2.30 -1.84 -2.19
C ILE A 55 -2.53 -0.60 -1.32
N GLU A 56 -3.77 -0.20 -1.07
CA GLU A 56 -4.09 0.96 -0.21
C GLU A 56 -3.56 0.77 1.22
N ALA A 57 -3.70 -0.44 1.79
CA ALA A 57 -3.15 -0.76 3.10
C ALA A 57 -1.61 -0.72 3.11
N ALA A 58 -0.97 -1.22 2.05
CA ALA A 58 0.49 -1.15 1.90
C ALA A 58 0.99 0.29 1.74
N GLU A 59 0.26 1.14 1.00
CA GLU A 59 0.55 2.57 0.85
C GLU A 59 0.46 3.30 2.18
N ALA A 60 -0.63 3.12 2.93
CA ALA A 60 -0.77 3.70 4.27
C ALA A 60 0.34 3.26 5.24
N ALA A 61 0.80 2.01 5.12
CA ALA A 61 1.90 1.48 5.90
C ALA A 61 3.25 2.10 5.52
N VAL A 62 3.48 2.41 4.24
CA VAL A 62 4.67 3.13 3.76
C VAL A 62 4.62 4.59 4.21
N ASP A 63 3.48 5.25 4.12
CA ASP A 63 3.29 6.63 4.57
C ASP A 63 3.56 6.78 6.07
N THR A 64 3.06 5.84 6.86
CA THR A 64 3.31 5.79 8.31
C THR A 64 4.81 5.65 8.62
N LEU A 65 5.51 4.74 7.93
CA LEU A 65 6.96 4.57 8.11
C LEU A 65 7.75 5.79 7.64
N THR A 66 7.32 6.42 6.56
CA THR A 66 7.95 7.63 6.02
C THR A 66 7.76 8.79 6.99
N ALA A 67 6.57 8.95 7.58
CA ALA A 67 6.29 9.93 8.61
C ALA A 67 7.14 9.72 9.87
N GLN A 68 7.30 8.46 10.30
CA GLN A 68 8.18 8.09 11.41
C GLN A 68 9.65 8.41 11.10
N LEU A 69 10.12 8.16 9.87
CA LEU A 69 11.49 8.45 9.46
C LEU A 69 11.79 9.95 9.39
N ILE A 70 10.84 10.74 8.90
CA ILE A 70 10.92 12.21 8.83
C ILE A 70 10.76 12.84 10.24
N GLY A 71 10.25 12.08 11.22
CA GLY A 71 9.90 12.61 12.54
C GLY A 71 8.66 13.50 12.52
N ARG A 72 7.88 13.49 11.43
CA ARG A 72 6.62 14.22 11.33
C ARG A 72 5.52 13.40 11.98
N LYS A 73 5.11 13.80 13.19
CA LYS A 73 3.87 13.35 13.81
C LYS A 73 2.70 13.58 12.83
N PRO A 74 1.88 12.58 12.49
CA PRO A 74 0.75 12.80 11.59
C PRO A 74 -0.19 13.83 12.22
N ARG A 75 -0.51 14.90 11.47
CA ARG A 75 -1.49 15.88 11.92
C ARG A 75 -2.85 15.19 11.86
N ARG A 76 -3.52 15.10 13.01
CA ARG A 76 -4.88 14.57 13.14
C ARG A 76 -5.77 15.44 12.24
N ALA A 77 -6.29 14.87 11.16
CA ALA A 77 -7.31 15.53 10.35
C ALA A 77 -8.60 15.50 11.16
N PHE A 78 -8.97 16.62 11.77
CA PHE A 78 -10.31 16.79 12.33
C PHE A 78 -11.24 17.02 11.14
N GLY A 79 -12.07 16.03 10.81
CA GLY A 79 -13.22 16.25 9.95
C GLY A 79 -14.18 17.17 10.68
N ILE A 80 -14.28 18.42 10.24
CA ILE A 80 -15.34 19.32 10.68
C ILE A 80 -16.62 18.76 10.06
N VAL A 81 -17.50 18.19 10.89
CA VAL A 81 -18.87 17.90 10.51
C VAL A 81 -19.59 19.24 10.47
N PRO A 82 -20.11 19.70 9.31
CA PRO A 82 -21.00 20.84 9.28
C PRO A 82 -22.28 20.45 10.02
N GLU A 83 -22.57 21.14 11.12
CA GLU A 83 -23.86 21.06 11.78
C GLU A 83 -24.82 21.95 10.99
N ASP A 84 -25.71 21.32 10.24
CA ASP A 84 -26.81 22.01 9.56
C ASP A 84 -27.80 22.52 10.61
N TRP A 85 -28.20 23.78 10.44
CA TRP A 85 -29.15 24.54 11.26
C TRP A 85 -30.61 24.28 10.86
#